data_AF-A0A1D2QUC3-F1
#
_entry.id   AF-A0A1D2QUC3-F1
#
_cell.length_a   1.000
_cell.length_b   1.000
_cell.length_c   1.000
_cell.angle_alpha   90.00
_cell.angle_beta   90.00
_cell.angle_gamma   90.00
#
_symmetry.space_group_name_H-M   'P 1'
#
loop_
_entity.id
_entity.type
_entity.pdbx_description
1 polymer ?
#
loop_
_entity_poly.entity_id
_entity_poly.type
_entity_poly.pdbx_seq_one_letter_code
_entity_poly.pdbx_strand_id
1 'polypeptide(L)'
;MVLGHSDCGAIKAVMAGYENEPESIKTELDNLKPALLSAGSKDDFEKALVGNIRKNVDFQINVAVGKYRDLIKEEKLTAIGAFYDFKNDFGKGRGKLLIMNVNGKTDENKIKNSHVFEDVREEDIIVRRV
;
A
#
# COMPACT_ATOMS: atom_id res chain seq x y z
N MET A 1 -8.84 -3.04 -6.50
CA MET A 1 -8.09 -2.06 -5.68
C MET A 1 -7.46 -2.81 -4.51
N VAL A 2 -6.24 -2.43 -4.10
CA VAL A 2 -5.57 -2.89 -2.88
C VAL A 2 -5.44 -1.69 -1.95
N LEU A 3 -5.96 -1.80 -0.73
CA LEU A 3 -6.00 -0.70 0.23
C LEU A 3 -5.21 -1.09 1.49
N GLY A 4 -4.07 -0.44 1.71
CA GLY A 4 -3.42 -0.41 3.00
C GLY A 4 -4.09 0.61 3.92
N HIS A 5 -3.79 0.57 5.21
CA HIS A 5 -4.35 1.52 6.17
C HIS A 5 -3.36 1.86 7.27
N SER A 6 -3.54 3.03 7.90
CA SER A 6 -2.80 3.40 9.11
C SER A 6 -2.89 2.29 10.16
N ASP A 7 -1.84 2.15 10.97
CA ASP A 7 -1.85 1.26 12.13
C ASP A 7 -2.08 -0.24 11.82
N CYS A 8 -1.68 -0.72 10.64
CA CYS A 8 -1.89 -2.11 10.25
C CYS A 8 -1.25 -3.13 11.22
N GLY A 9 -2.08 -3.84 11.99
CA GLY A 9 -1.64 -4.82 12.99
C GLY A 9 -0.83 -5.98 12.40
N ALA A 10 -1.18 -6.45 11.20
CA ALA A 10 -0.43 -7.51 10.53
C ALA A 10 1.02 -7.07 10.21
N ILE A 11 1.20 -5.85 9.70
CA ILE A 11 2.54 -5.30 9.44
C ILE A 11 3.30 -5.10 10.75
N LYS A 12 2.64 -4.62 11.81
CA LYS A 12 3.25 -4.49 13.15
C LYS A 12 3.73 -5.85 13.69
N ALA A 13 2.92 -6.90 13.56
CA ALA A 13 3.29 -8.25 13.98
C ALA A 13 4.52 -8.75 13.22
N VAL A 14 4.57 -8.55 11.90
CA VAL A 14 5.76 -8.90 11.10
C VAL A 14 6.99 -8.10 11.53
N MET A 15 6.84 -6.81 11.80
CA MET A 15 7.95 -5.96 12.25
C MET A 15 8.48 -6.35 13.63
N ALA A 16 7.59 -6.75 14.55
CA ALA A 16 7.93 -7.09 15.93
C ALA A 16 8.42 -8.53 16.11
N GLY A 17 8.21 -9.40 15.11
CA GLY A 17 8.31 -10.85 15.25
C GLY A 17 6.98 -11.46 15.68
N TYR A 18 6.59 -12.56 15.03
CA TYR A 18 5.30 -13.24 15.21
C TYR A 18 5.47 -14.74 15.44
N GLU A 19 6.62 -15.15 15.95
CA GLU A 19 7.00 -16.53 16.22
C GLU A 19 6.10 -17.19 17.29
N ASN A 20 5.45 -16.37 18.12
CA ASN A 20 4.54 -16.82 19.16
C ASN A 20 3.06 -16.87 18.72
N GLU A 21 2.76 -16.45 17.48
CA GLU A 21 1.40 -16.52 16.94
C GLU A 21 1.00 -17.97 16.58
N PRO A 22 -0.31 -18.28 16.53
CA PRO A 22 -0.81 -19.55 16.02
C PRO A 22 -0.33 -19.85 14.60
N GLU A 23 -0.21 -21.13 14.23
CA GLU A 23 0.32 -21.54 12.92
C GLU A 23 -0.51 -21.02 11.74
N SER A 24 -1.83 -20.95 11.91
CA SER A 24 -2.71 -20.33 10.90
C SER A 24 -2.38 -18.85 10.67
N ILE A 25 -2.09 -18.11 11.74
CA ILE A 25 -1.72 -16.69 11.66
C ILE A 25 -0.34 -16.53 11.03
N LYS A 26 0.63 -17.36 11.43
CA LYS A 26 1.97 -17.37 10.81
C LYS A 26 1.90 -17.59 9.31
N THR A 27 1.10 -18.57 8.87
CA THR A 27 0.89 -18.87 7.45
C THR A 27 0.37 -17.65 6.68
N GLU A 28 -0.57 -16.89 7.26
CA GLU A 28 -1.07 -15.67 6.62
C GLU A 28 -0.04 -14.55 6.61
N LEU A 29 0.69 -14.34 7.71
CA LEU A 29 1.72 -13.30 7.81
C LEU A 29 2.95 -13.60 6.94
N ASP A 30 3.23 -14.87 6.65
CA ASP A 30 4.30 -15.29 5.76
C ASP A 30 4.12 -14.76 4.33
N ASN A 31 2.88 -14.53 3.89
CA ASN A 31 2.58 -13.89 2.61
C ASN A 31 3.07 -12.43 2.52
N LEU A 32 3.43 -11.82 3.65
CA LEU A 32 3.95 -10.45 3.72
C LEU A 32 5.49 -10.40 3.66
N LYS A 33 6.19 -11.52 3.94
CA LYS A 33 7.66 -11.61 3.91
C LYS A 33 8.27 -11.13 2.58
N PRO A 34 7.73 -11.48 1.39
CA PRO A 34 8.32 -11.06 0.13
C PRO A 34 8.32 -9.53 -0.10
N ALA A 35 7.52 -8.77 0.65
CA ALA A 35 7.49 -7.31 0.58
C ALA A 35 8.73 -6.63 1.21
N LEU A 36 9.68 -7.39 1.78
CA LEU A 36 10.95 -6.91 2.35
C LEU A 36 10.74 -5.78 3.38
N LEU A 37 9.87 -6.06 4.36
CA LEU A 37 9.51 -5.14 5.41
C LEU A 37 10.68 -4.94 6.38
N SER A 38 10.92 -3.71 6.81
CA SER A 38 11.97 -3.40 7.80
C SER A 38 11.42 -3.50 9.22
N ALA A 39 12.12 -4.14 10.15
CA ALA A 39 11.69 -4.18 11.55
C ALA A 39 11.54 -2.77 12.19
N GLY A 40 12.31 -1.78 11.69
CA GLY A 40 12.38 -0.44 12.29
C GLY A 40 13.23 -0.44 13.57
N SER A 41 13.61 0.76 14.04
CA SER A 41 14.15 0.94 15.40
C SER A 41 13.02 1.32 16.36
N LYS A 42 13.26 1.29 17.68
CA LYS A 42 12.27 1.77 18.66
C LYS A 42 11.87 3.23 18.42
N ASP A 43 12.82 4.08 18.06
CA ASP A 43 12.60 5.52 17.92
C ASP A 43 11.90 5.88 16.60
N ASP A 44 12.03 5.04 15.56
CA ASP A 44 11.44 5.27 14.23
C ASP A 44 10.34 4.26 13.85
N PHE A 45 9.82 3.49 14.81
CA PHE A 45 8.91 2.38 14.52
C PHE A 45 7.67 2.82 13.74
N GLU A 46 7.00 3.90 14.16
CA GLU A 46 5.81 4.42 13.49
C GLU A 46 6.10 4.89 12.06
N LYS A 47 7.26 5.51 11.84
CA LYS A 47 7.70 5.94 10.50
C LYS A 47 8.02 4.72 9.61
N ALA A 48 8.70 3.72 10.16
CA ALA A 48 8.98 2.47 9.48
C ALA A 48 7.68 1.70 9.14
N LEU A 49 6.68 1.73 10.03
CA LEU A 49 5.38 1.13 9.82
C LEU A 49 4.67 1.71 8.60
N VAL A 50 4.57 3.05 8.50
CA VAL A 50 3.98 3.71 7.32
C VAL A 50 4.71 3.30 6.04
N GLY A 51 6.04 3.27 6.07
CA GLY A 51 6.86 2.82 4.93
C GLY A 51 6.58 1.36 4.55
N ASN A 52 6.47 0.47 5.52
CA ASN A 52 6.21 -0.95 5.31
C ASN A 52 4.80 -1.23 4.79
N ILE A 53 3.79 -0.52 5.28
CA ILE A 53 2.42 -0.64 4.75
C ILE A 53 2.42 -0.28 3.26
N ARG A 54 3.11 0.82 2.87
CA ARG A 54 3.24 1.23 1.47
C ARG A 54 3.97 0.18 0.63
N LYS A 55 5.10 -0.36 1.12
CA LYS A 55 5.82 -1.44 0.44
C LYS A 55 4.94 -2.67 0.22
N ASN A 56 4.14 -3.04 1.22
CA ASN A 56 3.20 -4.15 1.08
C ASN A 56 2.15 -3.84 0.00
N VAL A 57 1.53 -2.66 0.02
CA VAL A 57 0.57 -2.26 -1.03
C VAL A 57 1.21 -2.35 -2.42
N ASP A 58 2.41 -1.80 -2.60
CA ASP A 58 3.15 -1.88 -3.86
C ASP A 58 3.42 -3.32 -4.29
N PHE A 59 3.85 -4.17 -3.35
CA PHE A 59 4.08 -5.59 -3.60
C PHE A 59 2.80 -6.30 -4.07
N GLN A 60 1.69 -6.13 -3.36
CA GLN A 60 0.41 -6.75 -3.71
C GLN A 60 -0.11 -6.25 -5.07
N ILE A 61 0.11 -4.98 -5.41
CA ILE A 61 -0.19 -4.46 -6.74
C ILE A 61 0.67 -5.13 -7.80
N ASN A 62 1.97 -5.30 -7.57
CA ASN A 62 2.84 -5.97 -8.52
C ASN A 62 2.45 -7.44 -8.74
N VAL A 63 2.01 -8.14 -7.67
CA VAL A 63 1.44 -9.49 -7.78
C VAL A 63 0.17 -9.47 -8.66
N ALA A 64 -0.74 -8.52 -8.43
CA ALA A 64 -1.96 -8.37 -9.23
C ALA A 64 -1.64 -8.02 -10.70
N VAL A 65 -0.67 -7.14 -10.95
CA VAL A 65 -0.23 -6.77 -12.31
C VAL A 65 0.36 -7.97 -13.04
N GLY A 66 1.16 -8.79 -12.35
CA GLY A 66 1.67 -10.04 -12.92
C GLY A 66 0.55 -11.02 -13.27
N LYS A 67 -0.39 -11.22 -12.35
CA LYS A 67 -1.52 -12.16 -12.50
C LYS A 67 -2.52 -11.76 -13.59
N TYR A 68 -2.83 -10.47 -13.70
CA TYR A 68 -3.86 -9.95 -14.61
C TYR A 68 -3.29 -9.12 -15.76
N ARG A 69 -2.03 -9.40 -16.13
CA ARG A 69 -1.27 -8.62 -17.10
C ARG A 69 -2.02 -8.34 -18.39
N ASP A 70 -2.67 -9.35 -18.96
CA ASP A 70 -3.30 -9.23 -20.28
C ASP A 70 -4.58 -8.37 -20.20
N LEU A 71 -5.39 -8.53 -19.14
CA LEU A 71 -6.55 -7.66 -18.90
C LEU A 71 -6.16 -6.19 -18.66
N ILE A 72 -5.04 -5.96 -17.98
CA ILE A 72 -4.51 -4.60 -17.73
C ILE A 72 -3.99 -3.98 -19.04
N LYS A 73 -3.29 -4.76 -19.87
CA LYS A 73 -2.81 -4.31 -21.19
C LYS A 73 -3.94 -3.99 -22.15
N GLU A 74 -5.04 -4.73 -22.07
CA GLU A 74 -6.26 -4.50 -22.86
C GLU A 74 -7.16 -3.42 -22.27
N GLU A 75 -6.73 -2.72 -21.20
CA GLU A 75 -7.49 -1.67 -20.52
C GLU A 75 -8.85 -2.14 -19.96
N LYS A 76 -9.01 -3.45 -19.77
CA LYS A 76 -10.22 -4.07 -19.17
C LYS A 76 -10.17 -4.13 -17.65
N LEU A 77 -9.00 -3.88 -17.06
CA LEU A 77 -8.77 -3.89 -15.62
C LEU A 77 -7.71 -2.85 -15.23
N THR A 78 -7.93 -2.18 -14.10
CA THR A 78 -6.93 -1.31 -13.47
C THR A 78 -6.61 -1.81 -12.06
N ALA A 79 -5.33 -2.03 -11.77
CA ALA A 79 -4.84 -2.30 -10.43
C ALA A 79 -4.45 -0.99 -9.75
N ILE A 80 -5.21 -0.58 -8.72
CA ILE A 80 -4.95 0.65 -7.95
C ILE A 80 -4.54 0.27 -6.53
N GLY A 81 -3.39 0.75 -6.08
CA GLY A 81 -2.88 0.69 -4.72
C GLY A 81 -3.11 2.00 -3.99
N ALA A 82 -3.69 1.93 -2.80
CA ALA A 82 -4.07 3.07 -2.00
C ALA A 82 -3.74 2.91 -0.51
N PHE A 83 -3.71 4.02 0.23
CA PHE A 83 -3.55 4.08 1.68
C PHE A 83 -4.75 4.81 2.30
N TYR A 84 -5.39 4.20 3.29
CA TYR A 84 -6.37 4.86 4.15
C TYR A 84 -5.71 5.46 5.39
N ASP A 85 -5.51 6.78 5.38
CA ASP A 85 -4.81 7.52 6.43
C ASP A 85 -5.77 8.10 7.47
N PHE A 86 -6.21 7.27 8.42
CA PHE A 86 -7.05 7.75 9.53
C PHE A 86 -6.26 8.40 10.67
N LYS A 87 -4.94 8.17 10.76
CA LYS A 87 -4.06 8.78 11.78
C LYS A 87 -3.54 10.16 11.37
N ASN A 88 -3.72 10.56 10.11
CA ASN A 88 -3.12 11.76 9.52
C ASN A 88 -1.58 11.67 9.49
N ASP A 89 -1.05 10.47 9.23
CA ASP A 89 0.38 10.18 9.12
C ASP A 89 1.03 10.99 7.98
N PHE A 90 0.24 11.44 7.00
CA PHE A 90 0.70 12.23 5.84
C PHE A 90 0.44 13.74 5.96
N GLY A 91 -0.21 14.19 7.05
CA GLY A 91 -0.47 15.62 7.27
C GLY A 91 -1.49 16.25 6.32
N LYS A 92 -2.45 15.46 5.81
CA LYS A 92 -3.46 15.89 4.82
C LYS A 92 -4.91 15.86 5.32
N GLY A 93 -5.09 15.62 6.61
CA GLY A 93 -6.38 15.40 7.25
C GLY A 93 -6.62 13.92 7.53
N ARG A 94 -7.45 13.65 8.53
CA ARG A 94 -7.82 12.28 8.93
C ARG A 94 -8.80 11.67 7.94
N GLY A 95 -8.66 10.37 7.72
CA GLY A 95 -9.56 9.55 6.90
C GLY A 95 -9.38 9.75 5.41
N LYS A 96 -8.23 10.27 4.98
CA LYS A 96 -7.95 10.52 3.56
C LYS A 96 -7.47 9.26 2.87
N LEU A 97 -7.88 9.09 1.62
CA LEU A 97 -7.35 8.06 0.73
C LEU A 97 -6.22 8.64 -0.10
N LEU A 98 -5.05 8.01 -0.02
CA LEU A 98 -3.89 8.38 -0.82
C LEU A 98 -3.67 7.32 -1.90
N ILE A 99 -3.68 7.72 -3.17
CA ILE A 99 -3.33 6.82 -4.26
C ILE A 99 -1.82 6.84 -4.42
N MET A 100 -1.20 5.66 -4.36
CA MET A 100 0.26 5.53 -4.40
C MET A 100 0.77 4.72 -5.59
N ASN A 101 -0.07 3.89 -6.20
CA ASN A 101 0.34 2.98 -7.26
C ASN A 101 -0.82 2.71 -8.23
N VAL A 102 -0.56 2.82 -9.53
CA VAL A 102 -1.50 2.42 -10.59
C VAL A 102 -0.78 1.54 -11.59
N ASN A 103 -1.25 0.29 -11.74
CA ASN A 103 -0.66 -0.70 -12.65
C ASN A 103 0.86 -0.87 -12.49
N GLY A 104 1.37 -0.79 -11.25
CA GLY A 104 2.80 -0.87 -10.92
C GLY A 104 3.56 0.44 -11.11
N LYS A 105 2.90 1.54 -11.51
CA LYS A 105 3.51 2.87 -11.61
C LYS A 105 3.31 3.61 -10.28
N THR A 106 4.42 4.03 -9.67
CA THR A 106 4.45 4.75 -8.39
C THR A 106 4.86 6.23 -8.52
N ASP A 107 5.08 6.69 -9.74
CA ASP A 107 5.47 8.08 -10.00
C ASP A 107 4.23 8.97 -9.93
N GLU A 108 4.27 10.00 -9.09
CA GLU A 108 3.11 10.87 -8.84
C GLU A 108 2.56 11.51 -10.10
N ASN A 109 3.45 12.03 -10.96
CA ASN A 109 3.04 12.71 -12.19
C ASN A 109 2.38 11.72 -13.16
N LYS A 110 2.90 10.50 -13.25
CA LYS A 110 2.28 9.44 -14.08
C LYS A 110 0.93 8.99 -13.54
N ILE A 111 0.77 8.94 -12.22
CA ILE A 111 -0.51 8.57 -11.60
C ILE A 111 -1.54 9.68 -11.84
N LYS A 112 -1.20 10.95 -11.56
CA LYS A 112 -2.11 12.08 -11.74
C LYS A 112 -2.61 12.23 -13.18
N ASN A 113 -1.74 11.98 -14.16
CA ASN A 113 -2.07 12.08 -15.58
C ASN A 113 -2.65 10.78 -16.16
N SER A 114 -3.01 9.80 -15.33
CA SER A 114 -3.67 8.58 -15.78
C SER A 114 -5.15 8.85 -16.08
N HIS A 115 -5.65 8.28 -17.17
CA HIS A 115 -7.07 8.38 -17.56
C HIS A 115 -8.05 7.96 -16.45
N VAL A 116 -7.58 7.11 -15.52
CA VAL A 116 -8.33 6.59 -14.38
C VAL A 116 -8.85 7.70 -13.44
N PHE A 117 -8.23 8.88 -13.45
CA PHE A 117 -8.59 9.99 -12.57
C PHE A 117 -9.12 11.22 -13.31
N GLU A 118 -9.43 11.13 -14.60
CA GLU A 118 -9.99 12.26 -15.37
C GLU A 118 -11.26 12.83 -14.73
N ASP A 119 -12.11 11.96 -14.17
CA ASP A 119 -13.37 12.35 -13.51
C ASP A 119 -13.25 12.50 -11.99
N VAL A 120 -12.04 12.40 -11.42
CA VAL A 120 -11.84 12.51 -9.98
C VAL A 120 -11.21 13.84 -9.62
N ARG A 121 -11.85 14.58 -8.71
CA ARG A 121 -11.33 15.85 -8.23
C ARG A 121 -10.01 15.62 -7.46
N GLU A 122 -9.02 16.46 -7.73
CA GLU A 122 -7.69 16.34 -7.09
C GLU A 122 -7.75 16.50 -5.55
N GLU A 123 -8.79 17.14 -5.03
CA GLU A 123 -9.08 17.26 -3.59
C GLU A 123 -9.59 15.95 -2.95
N ASP A 124 -10.14 15.03 -3.74
CA ASP A 124 -10.67 13.74 -3.28
C ASP A 124 -9.62 12.63 -3.32
N ILE A 125 -8.55 12.80 -4.10
CA ILE A 125 -7.45 11.83 -4.25
C ILE A 125 -6.10 12.51 -4.05
N ILE A 126 -5.39 12.11 -3.00
CA ILE A 126 -4.03 12.58 -2.74
C ILE A 126 -3.05 11.64 -3.43
N VAL A 127 -2.57 12.03 -4.60
CA VAL A 127 -1.44 11.35 -5.25
C VAL A 127 -0.15 11.90 -4.67
N ARG A 128 0.41 11.22 -3.66
CA ARG A 128 1.75 11.54 -3.14
C ARG A 128 2.52 10.35 -2.59
N ARG A 129 3.84 10.43 -2.78
CA ARG A 129 4.90 9.62 -2.21
C ARG A 129 5.76 10.54 -1.34
N VAL A 130 5.51 10.53 -0.03
CA VAL A 130 6.46 11.08 0.96
C VAL A 130 7.70 10.20 1.00
#